data_AF-A0A542B2U0-F1
#
_entry.id   AF-A0A542B2U0-F1
#
_cell.length_a   1.000
_cell.length_b   1.000
_cell.length_c   1.000
_cell.angle_alpha   90.00
_cell.angle_beta   90.00
_cell.angle_gamma   90.00
#
_symmetry.space_group_name_H-M   'P 1'
#
loop_
_entity.id
_entity.type
_entity.pdbx_description
1 polymer ?
#
loop_
_entity_poly.entity_id
_entity_poly.type
_entity_poly.pdbx_seq_one_letter_code
_entity_poly.pdbx_strand_id
1 'polypeptide(L)'
;MAGYQGSSTRRVETEAFDALIDARLRDMRFVMKAEVSAYSAGGQTALIQPKVSTTIGGQEFVAPVLGDIPIQMYRGGGYGFHLPLKPGNALTAFALDRPQTSFRENGGNSNAGQGRINDISNLIAFPGGYPDSAPMQGVSDDGMFVGSDDGKRGMRSSDDGSVGLKGGPSGSDKFVVNAAGKIDLKSESGDSLLDIVKAALVLIRDHVNYGAPVDSATQVAANQLIAKIDGMKA
;
A
#
# COMPACT_ATOMS: atom_id res chain seq x y z
N MET A 1 11.71 14.10 38.73
CA MET A 1 12.92 14.93 38.96
C MET A 1 13.56 15.19 37.60
N ALA A 2 13.72 16.40 37.06
CA ALA A 2 13.53 17.76 37.54
C ALA A 2 12.51 18.51 36.66
N GLY A 3 11.64 19.31 37.28
CA GLY A 3 10.66 20.13 36.57
C GLY A 3 11.35 21.32 35.91
N TYR A 4 11.16 21.46 34.59
CA TYR A 4 11.71 22.55 33.80
C TYR A 4 10.77 23.76 33.91
N GLN A 5 10.91 24.52 35.00
CA GLN A 5 10.18 25.77 35.26
C GLN A 5 10.83 26.95 34.52
N GLY A 6 9.98 27.73 33.84
CA GLY A 6 9.97 29.20 33.79
C GLY A 6 11.26 29.95 33.48
N SER A 7 11.26 30.67 32.36
CA SER A 7 12.29 31.57 31.81
C SER A 7 12.68 32.80 32.68
N SER A 8 12.51 32.77 34.00
CA SER A 8 12.74 33.95 34.87
C SER A 8 13.99 33.89 35.74
N THR A 9 14.70 32.75 35.78
CA THR A 9 15.89 32.55 36.62
C THR A 9 17.22 32.35 35.88
N ARG A 10 17.23 32.45 34.54
CA ARG A 10 18.47 32.25 33.77
C ARG A 10 19.35 33.50 33.84
N ARG A 11 20.46 33.43 34.56
CA ARG A 11 21.33 34.58 34.86
C ARG A 11 22.74 34.45 34.29
N VAL A 12 23.05 33.34 33.62
CA VAL A 12 24.39 33.05 33.06
C VAL A 12 24.33 33.01 31.53
N GLU A 13 25.30 33.63 30.86
CA GLU A 13 25.35 33.74 29.38
C GLU A 13 25.27 32.38 28.68
N THR A 14 25.85 31.33 29.27
CA THR A 14 25.79 29.95 28.76
C THR A 14 24.36 29.41 28.71
N GLU A 15 23.52 29.71 29.71
CA GLU A 15 22.12 29.28 29.74
C GLU A 15 21.27 29.97 28.68
N ALA A 16 21.67 31.16 28.23
CA ALA A 16 21.03 31.87 27.12
C ALA A 16 21.37 31.23 25.77
N PHE A 17 22.62 30.77 25.58
CA PHE A 17 23.00 30.04 24.37
C PHE A 17 22.32 28.67 24.28
N ASP A 18 22.23 27.94 25.38
CA ASP A 18 21.52 26.66 25.42
C ASP A 18 20.02 26.85 25.12
N ALA A 19 19.41 27.93 25.66
CA ALA A 19 18.03 28.27 25.36
C ALA A 19 17.80 28.50 23.85
N LEU A 20 18.75 29.18 23.20
CA LEU A 20 18.68 29.50 21.78
C LEU A 20 18.84 28.24 20.92
N ILE A 21 19.75 27.35 21.29
CA ILE A 21 19.95 26.06 20.62
C ILE A 21 18.69 25.20 20.76
N ASP A 22 18.14 25.08 21.96
CA ASP A 22 16.91 24.33 22.22
C ASP A 22 15.71 24.90 21.45
N ALA A 23 15.58 26.23 21.42
CA ALA A 23 14.54 26.89 20.63
C ALA A 23 14.68 26.55 19.15
N ARG A 24 15.91 26.61 18.61
CA ARG A 24 16.16 26.29 17.21
C ARG A 24 15.88 24.82 16.89
N LEU A 25 16.24 23.89 17.78
CA LEU A 25 15.97 22.46 17.59
C LEU A 25 14.47 22.14 17.65
N ARG A 26 13.69 22.84 18.48
CA ARG A 26 12.23 22.69 18.55
C ARG A 26 11.50 23.16 17.29
N ASP A 27 12.05 24.17 16.61
CA ASP A 27 11.53 24.68 15.35
C ASP A 27 11.81 23.75 14.17
N MET A 28 12.91 23.00 14.21
CA MET A 28 13.26 22.06 13.15
C MET A 28 12.28 20.88 13.14
N ARG A 29 11.66 20.64 11.97
CA ARG A 29 10.83 19.46 11.71
C ARG A 29 11.60 18.50 10.83
N PHE A 30 11.49 17.21 11.11
CA PHE A 30 12.16 16.18 10.30
C PHE A 30 11.13 15.21 9.74
N VAL A 31 10.43 14.52 10.64
CA VAL A 31 9.42 13.52 10.31
C VAL A 31 8.21 13.71 11.20
N MET A 32 7.03 13.55 10.62
CA MET A 32 5.77 13.68 11.32
C MET A 32 4.74 12.69 10.78
N LYS A 33 3.97 12.10 11.70
CA LYS A 33 2.79 11.30 11.35
C LYS A 33 1.64 12.24 11.02
N ALA A 34 0.93 11.93 9.95
CA ALA A 34 -0.20 12.72 9.49
C ALA A 34 -1.30 11.81 8.94
N GLU A 35 -2.49 12.38 8.77
CA GLU A 35 -3.62 11.72 8.15
C GLU A 35 -4.10 12.55 6.96
N VAL A 36 -4.55 11.88 5.89
CA VAL A 36 -5.18 12.54 4.76
C VAL A 36 -6.50 13.18 5.22
N SER A 37 -6.68 14.46 4.92
CA SER A 37 -7.98 15.15 5.01
C SER A 37 -8.68 15.20 3.65
N ALA A 38 -7.92 15.42 2.56
CA ALA A 38 -8.40 15.36 1.19
C ALA A 38 -7.24 15.05 0.24
N TYR A 39 -7.51 14.43 -0.91
CA TYR A 39 -6.49 14.04 -1.89
C TYR A 39 -6.89 14.44 -3.32
N SER A 40 -5.94 14.98 -4.08
CA SER A 40 -6.06 15.31 -5.50
C SER A 40 -5.19 14.38 -6.33
N ALA A 41 -5.83 13.45 -7.05
CA ALA A 41 -5.11 12.50 -7.91
C ALA A 41 -4.45 13.18 -9.13
N GLY A 42 -5.05 14.24 -9.66
CA GLY A 42 -4.49 14.99 -10.80
C GLY A 42 -3.23 15.78 -10.44
N GLY A 43 -3.18 16.34 -9.23
CA GLY A 43 -2.02 17.09 -8.74
C GLY A 43 -1.00 16.25 -7.96
N GLN A 44 -1.35 15.01 -7.59
CA GLN A 44 -0.59 14.21 -6.64
C GLN A 44 -0.30 14.97 -5.33
N THR A 45 -1.29 15.73 -4.85
CA THR A 45 -1.22 16.53 -3.62
C THR A 45 -2.34 16.17 -2.66
N ALA A 46 -2.13 16.45 -1.37
CA ALA A 46 -3.13 16.23 -0.33
C ALA A 46 -3.20 17.40 0.65
N LEU A 47 -4.39 17.57 1.24
CA LEU A 47 -4.55 18.20 2.53
C LEU A 47 -4.24 17.16 3.60
N ILE A 48 -3.32 17.46 4.52
CA ILE A 48 -2.89 16.53 5.56
C ILE A 48 -3.05 17.17 6.95
N GLN A 49 -3.47 16.36 7.91
CA GLN A 49 -3.60 16.73 9.31
C GLN A 49 -2.49 16.05 10.12
N PRO A 50 -1.48 16.79 10.61
CA PRO A 50 -0.49 16.22 11.51
C PRO A 50 -1.12 15.67 12.79
N LYS A 51 -0.64 14.52 13.26
CA LYS A 51 -1.07 13.87 14.50
C LYS A 51 -0.14 14.25 15.65
N VAL A 52 -0.01 15.54 15.89
CA VAL A 52 0.73 16.11 17.02
C VAL A 52 -0.11 17.19 17.68
N SER A 53 -0.14 17.18 19.01
CA SER A 53 -0.69 18.25 19.83
C SER A 53 0.36 18.76 20.81
N THR A 54 0.23 20.03 21.19
CA THR A 54 1.06 20.67 22.20
C THR A 54 0.18 21.35 23.23
N THR A 55 0.60 21.37 24.49
CA THR A 55 -0.13 22.08 25.55
C THR A 55 0.61 23.35 25.91
N ILE A 56 -0.04 24.50 25.77
CA ILE A 56 0.50 25.82 26.13
C ILE A 56 -0.46 26.44 27.14
N GLY A 57 0.03 26.73 28.35
CA GLY A 57 -0.80 27.37 29.39
C GLY A 57 -2.02 26.53 29.82
N GLY A 58 -1.94 25.20 29.72
CA GLY A 58 -3.05 24.30 30.06
C GLY A 58 -4.10 24.13 28.95
N GLN A 59 -3.93 24.80 27.80
CA GLN A 59 -4.76 24.60 26.62
C GLN A 59 -4.04 23.69 25.62
N GLU A 60 -4.75 22.70 25.10
CA GLU A 60 -4.25 21.81 24.05
C GLU A 60 -4.46 22.45 22.67
N PHE A 61 -3.39 22.48 21.89
CA PHE A 61 -3.37 22.94 20.51
C PHE A 61 -3.03 21.76 19.61
N VAL A 62 -3.96 21.42 18.72
CA VAL A 62 -3.73 20.46 17.64
C VAL A 62 -3.09 21.20 16.48
N ALA A 63 -2.16 20.54 15.77
CA ALA A 63 -1.59 21.09 14.55
C ALA A 63 -2.70 21.46 13.53
N PRO A 64 -2.51 22.49 12.69
CA PRO A 64 -3.47 22.81 11.64
C PRO A 64 -3.40 21.82 10.46
N VAL A 65 -4.46 21.78 9.66
CA VAL A 65 -4.44 21.11 8.35
C VAL A 65 -3.48 21.86 7.43
N LEU A 66 -2.58 21.12 6.79
CA LEU A 66 -1.59 21.62 5.83
C LEU A 66 -2.06 21.31 4.41
N GLY A 67 -1.93 22.28 3.50
CA GLY A 67 -2.36 22.15 2.11
C GLY A 67 -1.22 21.95 1.12
N ASP A 68 -1.58 21.48 -0.08
CA ASP A 68 -0.69 21.33 -1.24
C ASP A 68 0.57 20.48 -0.99
N ILE A 69 0.46 19.53 -0.06
CA ILE A 69 1.56 18.63 0.26
C ILE A 69 1.65 17.55 -0.82
N PRO A 70 2.80 17.43 -1.52
CA PRO A 70 2.99 16.44 -2.55
C PRO A 70 3.08 15.04 -1.93
N ILE A 71 2.31 14.11 -2.52
CA ILE A 71 2.34 12.70 -2.19
C ILE A 71 3.37 12.03 -3.10
N GLN A 72 4.43 11.50 -2.50
CA GLN A 72 5.47 10.78 -3.21
C GLN A 72 5.02 9.34 -3.43
N MET A 73 4.91 8.98 -4.71
CA MET A 73 4.59 7.65 -5.17
C MET A 73 5.78 7.09 -5.95
N TYR A 74 6.03 5.80 -5.83
CA TYR A 74 7.11 5.14 -6.57
C TYR A 74 6.87 5.24 -8.08
N ARG A 75 7.80 5.86 -8.80
CA ARG A 75 7.76 6.03 -10.26
C ARG A 75 9.17 6.00 -10.85
N GLY A 76 9.30 5.48 -12.07
CA GLY A 76 10.57 5.42 -12.79
C GLY A 76 10.44 4.62 -14.08
N GLY A 77 11.25 4.96 -15.09
CA GLY A 77 11.31 4.19 -16.35
C GLY A 77 9.99 4.09 -17.13
N GLY A 78 9.06 5.03 -16.95
CA GLY A 78 7.73 5.00 -17.59
C GLY A 78 6.63 4.27 -16.81
N TYR A 79 6.95 3.73 -15.62
CA TYR A 79 6.00 3.04 -14.76
C TYR A 79 5.84 3.77 -13.42
N GLY A 80 4.72 3.54 -12.73
CA GLY A 80 4.50 4.07 -11.39
C GLY A 80 3.39 3.34 -10.63
N PHE A 81 3.44 3.45 -9.31
CA PHE A 81 2.46 2.90 -8.38
C PHE A 81 1.50 4.00 -7.96
N HIS A 82 0.22 3.87 -8.27
CA HIS A 82 -0.79 4.81 -7.81
C HIS A 82 -1.62 4.23 -6.68
N LEU A 83 -1.66 4.93 -5.54
CA LEU A 83 -2.49 4.59 -4.40
C LEU A 83 -3.65 5.60 -4.27
N PRO A 84 -4.91 5.17 -4.39
CA PRO A 84 -6.06 6.06 -4.28
C PRO A 84 -6.32 6.40 -2.80
N LEU A 85 -5.66 7.45 -2.31
CA LEU A 85 -5.77 7.90 -0.93
C LEU A 85 -7.17 8.48 -0.63
N LYS A 86 -7.64 8.23 0.59
CA LYS A 86 -8.92 8.71 1.13
C LYS A 86 -8.70 9.41 2.46
N PRO A 87 -9.64 10.27 2.89
CA PRO A 87 -9.65 10.80 4.25
C PRO A 87 -9.53 9.65 5.27
N GLY A 88 -8.68 9.80 6.29
CA GLY A 88 -8.41 8.71 7.23
C GLY A 88 -7.11 7.95 6.98
N ASN A 89 -6.57 7.94 5.75
CA ASN A 89 -5.35 7.18 5.49
C ASN A 89 -4.12 7.81 6.17
N ALA A 90 -3.31 6.96 6.78
CA ALA A 90 -2.08 7.37 7.43
C ALA A 90 -0.99 7.73 6.42
N LEU A 91 -0.24 8.77 6.74
CA LEU A 91 0.91 9.27 5.99
C LEU A 91 2.08 9.48 6.93
N THR A 92 3.29 9.36 6.38
CA THR A 92 4.50 9.86 7.02
C THR A 92 5.03 11.02 6.18
N ALA A 93 5.01 12.22 6.76
CA ALA A 93 5.50 13.43 6.11
C ALA A 93 6.93 13.73 6.56
N PHE A 94 7.76 14.14 5.61
CA PHE A 94 9.16 14.49 5.78
C PHE A 94 9.34 15.95 5.40
N ALA A 95 9.97 16.71 6.28
CA ALA A 95 10.41 18.05 5.94
C ALA A 95 11.69 17.95 5.11
N LEU A 96 11.70 18.65 3.99
CA LEU A 96 12.88 18.79 3.18
C LEU A 96 13.84 19.78 3.83
N ASP A 97 15.13 19.59 3.54
CA ASP A 97 16.19 20.48 3.98
C ASP A 97 15.98 21.90 3.48
N ARG A 98 15.46 22.07 2.25
CA ARG A 98 15.22 23.33 1.55
C ARG A 98 13.94 23.27 0.71
N PRO A 99 13.36 24.43 0.34
CA PRO A 99 12.22 24.49 -0.58
C PRO A 99 12.59 23.91 -1.95
N GLN A 100 11.71 23.07 -2.50
CA GLN A 100 11.87 22.45 -3.82
C GLN A 100 10.83 22.94 -4.85
N THR A 101 10.36 24.18 -4.71
CA THR A 101 9.29 24.73 -5.57
C THR A 101 9.62 24.64 -7.05
N SER A 102 10.81 25.07 -7.49
CA SER A 102 11.20 25.02 -8.90
C SER A 102 11.27 23.59 -9.43
N PHE A 103 11.82 22.67 -8.63
CA PHE A 103 11.86 21.25 -9.00
C PHE A 103 10.44 20.67 -9.18
N ARG A 104 9.50 21.07 -8.31
CA ARG A 104 8.10 20.65 -8.43
C ARG A 104 7.41 21.21 -9.67
N GLU A 105 7.72 22.45 -10.06
CA GLU A 105 7.10 23.12 -11.20
C GLU A 105 7.64 22.63 -12.54
N ASN A 106 8.95 22.45 -12.67
CA ASN A 106 9.59 22.19 -13.97
C ASN A 106 10.73 21.16 -13.93
N GLY A 107 10.98 20.50 -12.80
CA GLY A 107 12.08 19.54 -12.65
C GLY A 107 13.46 20.19 -12.60
N GLY A 108 13.55 21.52 -12.59
CA GLY A 108 14.80 22.27 -12.56
C GLY A 108 15.39 22.38 -11.16
N ASN A 109 16.60 22.94 -11.10
CA ASN A 109 17.29 23.19 -9.84
C ASN A 109 16.52 24.22 -9.02
N SER A 110 16.24 23.89 -7.76
CA SER A 110 15.59 24.82 -6.83
C SER A 110 16.61 25.72 -6.16
N ASN A 111 16.33 27.03 -6.12
CA ASN A 111 17.11 27.95 -5.30
C ASN A 111 16.80 27.66 -3.82
N ALA A 112 17.82 27.32 -3.05
CA ALA A 112 17.70 26.95 -1.64
C ALA A 112 17.12 28.07 -0.75
N GLY A 113 17.01 29.31 -1.25
CA GLY A 113 16.52 30.46 -0.51
C GLY A 113 17.30 30.73 0.78
N GLN A 114 16.96 31.79 1.50
CA GLN A 114 17.46 31.99 2.86
C GLN A 114 16.29 31.83 3.83
N GLY A 115 16.48 31.08 4.93
CA GLY A 115 15.58 31.08 6.09
C GLY A 115 14.73 29.82 6.32
N ARG A 116 14.29 29.09 5.29
CA ARG A 116 13.41 27.91 5.45
C ARG A 116 14.20 26.60 5.36
N ILE A 117 14.74 26.16 6.50
CA ILE A 117 15.44 24.88 6.63
C ILE A 117 14.59 23.97 7.51
N ASN A 118 14.27 22.75 7.04
CA ASN A 118 13.49 21.77 7.81
C ASN A 118 12.14 22.34 8.30
N ASP A 119 11.47 23.07 7.41
CA ASP A 119 10.24 23.80 7.69
C ASP A 119 8.99 23.02 7.25
N ILE A 120 7.89 23.19 8.00
CA ILE A 120 6.60 22.54 7.75
C ILE A 120 5.94 22.97 6.43
N SER A 121 6.37 24.08 5.82
CA SER A 121 5.92 24.49 4.49
C SER A 121 6.53 23.64 3.36
N ASN A 122 7.61 22.90 3.65
CA ASN A 122 8.39 22.16 2.65
C ASN A 122 8.28 20.65 2.91
N LEU A 123 7.08 20.16 3.14
CA LEU A 123 6.85 18.74 3.35
C LEU A 123 6.73 18.00 2.02
N ILE A 124 7.17 16.75 2.03
CA ILE A 124 6.73 15.69 1.13
C ILE A 124 6.10 14.59 2.00
N ALA A 125 5.09 13.88 1.49
CA ALA A 125 4.45 12.81 2.25
C ALA A 125 4.47 11.49 1.50
N PHE A 126 4.73 10.41 2.22
CA PHE A 126 4.65 9.05 1.72
C PHE A 126 3.43 8.35 2.32
N PRO A 127 2.64 7.63 1.50
CA PRO A 127 1.61 6.73 2.01
C PRO A 127 2.17 5.69 2.97
N GLY A 128 1.45 5.42 4.06
CA GLY A 128 1.78 4.38 5.03
C GLY A 128 2.22 4.93 6.39
N GLY A 129 2.77 4.03 7.21
CA GLY A 129 3.08 4.33 8.62
C GLY A 129 1.84 4.36 9.51
N TYR A 130 0.91 3.44 9.25
CA TYR A 130 -0.30 3.19 10.04
C TYR A 130 0.02 2.92 11.51
N PRO A 131 -0.91 3.24 12.43
CA PRO A 131 -0.75 2.92 13.85
C PRO A 131 -0.81 1.41 14.07
N ASP A 132 -0.21 0.95 15.17
CA ASP A 132 -0.22 -0.46 15.58
C ASP A 132 -1.65 -1.01 15.81
N SER A 133 -2.64 -0.12 15.99
CA SER A 133 -4.05 -0.47 16.09
C SER A 133 -4.74 -0.77 14.75
N ALA A 134 -4.08 -0.49 13.62
CA ALA A 134 -4.61 -0.70 12.28
C ALA A 134 -3.61 -1.42 11.36
N PRO A 135 -3.15 -2.63 11.71
CA PRO A 135 -2.31 -3.43 10.83
C PRO A 135 -3.14 -3.97 9.65
N MET A 136 -2.46 -4.24 8.53
CA MET A 136 -3.05 -4.99 7.42
C MET A 136 -3.51 -6.37 7.89
N GLN A 137 -4.65 -6.81 7.36
CA GLN A 137 -5.31 -8.06 7.69
C GLN A 137 -5.29 -9.00 6.49
N GLY A 138 -5.36 -10.31 6.74
CA GLY A 138 -5.49 -11.31 5.66
C GLY A 138 -4.26 -11.45 4.76
N VAL A 139 -3.11 -10.97 5.23
CA VAL A 139 -1.80 -11.18 4.61
C VAL A 139 -1.06 -12.34 5.26
N SER A 140 -0.25 -13.04 4.47
CA SER A 140 0.57 -14.16 4.94
C SER A 140 1.98 -13.67 5.28
N ASP A 141 2.63 -14.34 6.23
CA ASP A 141 4.06 -14.17 6.48
C ASP A 141 4.91 -14.89 5.40
N ASP A 142 4.29 -15.79 4.62
CA ASP A 142 4.93 -16.62 3.59
C ASP A 142 4.94 -15.92 2.21
N GLY A 143 5.73 -14.85 2.09
CA GLY A 143 6.05 -14.18 0.83
C GLY A 143 5.48 -12.77 0.65
N MET A 144 5.41 -12.30 -0.59
CA MET A 144 4.97 -10.95 -0.93
C MET A 144 3.47 -10.90 -1.25
N PHE A 145 2.78 -9.91 -0.66
CA PHE A 145 1.41 -9.55 -1.04
C PHE A 145 1.32 -8.09 -1.49
N VAL A 146 0.65 -7.86 -2.62
CA VAL A 146 0.34 -6.53 -3.15
C VAL A 146 -1.17 -6.46 -3.36
N GLY A 147 -1.88 -5.72 -2.51
CA GLY A 147 -3.34 -5.74 -2.54
C GLY A 147 -4.01 -4.82 -1.52
N SER A 148 -5.29 -5.10 -1.25
CA SER A 148 -6.11 -4.38 -0.28
C SER A 148 -5.72 -4.71 1.17
N ASP A 149 -5.95 -3.75 2.06
CA ASP A 149 -5.61 -3.89 3.49
C ASP A 149 -6.37 -5.03 4.20
N ASP A 150 -7.48 -5.50 3.63
CA ASP A 150 -8.25 -6.65 4.14
C ASP A 150 -7.79 -8.01 3.57
N GLY A 151 -6.77 -8.01 2.69
CA GLY A 151 -6.20 -9.21 2.08
C GLY A 151 -7.09 -9.89 1.03
N LYS A 152 -8.25 -9.32 0.71
CA LYS A 152 -9.25 -9.95 -0.17
C LYS A 152 -9.00 -9.74 -1.65
N ARG A 153 -8.19 -8.74 -2.03
CA ARG A 153 -7.95 -8.37 -3.43
C ARG A 153 -6.48 -8.10 -3.62
N GLY A 154 -5.85 -8.74 -4.59
CA GLY A 154 -4.44 -8.47 -4.85
C GLY A 154 -3.71 -9.63 -5.51
N MET A 155 -2.39 -9.52 -5.49
CA MET A 155 -1.44 -10.47 -6.03
C MET A 155 -0.63 -11.05 -4.86
N ARG A 156 -0.42 -12.36 -4.87
CA ARG A 156 0.49 -13.04 -3.94
C ARG A 156 1.61 -13.73 -4.68
N SER A 157 2.79 -13.71 -4.09
CA SER A 157 3.94 -14.52 -4.46
C SER A 157 4.49 -15.15 -3.20
N SER A 158 4.36 -16.47 -3.08
CA SER A 158 4.74 -17.20 -1.87
C SER A 158 6.13 -17.82 -2.00
N ASP A 159 6.77 -18.07 -0.86
CA ASP A 159 8.15 -18.60 -0.79
C ASP A 159 8.27 -20.04 -1.33
N ASP A 160 7.17 -20.78 -1.36
CA ASP A 160 7.07 -22.10 -2.01
C ASP A 160 7.08 -22.04 -3.54
N GLY A 161 7.13 -20.84 -4.12
CA GLY A 161 7.07 -20.59 -5.56
C GLY A 161 5.65 -20.49 -6.13
N SER A 162 4.61 -20.63 -5.30
CA SER A 162 3.24 -20.43 -5.75
C SER A 162 2.93 -18.93 -5.96
N VAL A 163 2.19 -18.62 -7.01
CA VAL A 163 1.72 -17.26 -7.30
C VAL A 163 0.23 -17.26 -7.55
N GLY A 164 -0.46 -16.19 -7.18
CA GLY A 164 -1.90 -16.15 -7.34
C GLY A 164 -2.51 -14.76 -7.35
N LEU A 165 -3.73 -14.68 -7.87
CA LEU A 165 -4.57 -13.50 -7.86
C LEU A 165 -5.79 -13.76 -6.96
N LYS A 166 -5.99 -12.88 -5.98
CA LYS A 166 -7.14 -12.87 -5.07
C LYS A 166 -8.17 -11.85 -5.52
N GLY A 167 -9.44 -12.18 -5.37
CA GLY A 167 -10.53 -11.26 -5.67
C GLY A 167 -11.91 -11.84 -5.36
N GLY A 168 -12.95 -11.11 -5.77
CA GLY A 168 -14.35 -11.49 -5.52
C GLY A 168 -14.83 -11.19 -4.09
N PRO A 169 -16.12 -11.46 -3.79
CA PRO A 169 -16.72 -11.19 -2.48
C PRO A 169 -16.03 -11.88 -1.29
N SER A 170 -15.62 -13.15 -1.45
CA SER A 170 -14.90 -13.92 -0.42
C SER A 170 -13.43 -13.54 -0.28
N GLY A 171 -12.83 -12.97 -1.32
CA GLY A 171 -11.38 -12.74 -1.40
C GLY A 171 -10.55 -14.00 -1.58
N SER A 172 -11.17 -15.08 -2.07
CA SER A 172 -10.46 -16.32 -2.37
C SER A 172 -9.51 -16.15 -3.57
N ASP A 173 -8.57 -17.08 -3.71
CA ASP A 173 -7.78 -17.21 -4.92
C ASP A 173 -8.70 -17.49 -6.13
N LYS A 174 -8.45 -16.78 -7.24
CA LYS A 174 -9.18 -16.90 -8.51
C LYS A 174 -8.30 -17.43 -9.64
N PHE A 175 -7.03 -17.09 -9.61
CA PHE A 175 -6.00 -17.65 -10.49
C PHE A 175 -4.84 -18.11 -9.61
N VAL A 176 -4.37 -19.32 -9.80
CA VAL A 176 -3.26 -19.89 -9.01
C VAL A 176 -2.30 -20.62 -9.93
N VAL A 177 -1.02 -20.40 -9.70
CA VAL A 177 0.05 -21.30 -10.11
C VAL A 177 0.62 -21.91 -8.83
N ASN A 178 0.59 -23.24 -8.71
CA ASN A 178 1.15 -23.91 -7.53
C ASN A 178 2.68 -24.08 -7.66
N ALA A 179 3.32 -24.53 -6.58
CA ALA A 179 4.76 -24.79 -6.54
C ALA A 179 5.26 -25.80 -7.61
N ALA A 180 4.37 -26.68 -8.10
CA ALA A 180 4.69 -27.64 -9.17
C ALA A 180 4.51 -27.05 -10.59
N GLY A 181 4.23 -25.75 -10.71
CA GLY A 181 4.02 -25.06 -11.99
C GLY A 181 2.66 -25.34 -12.65
N LYS A 182 1.75 -25.99 -11.94
CA LYS A 182 0.39 -26.27 -12.42
C LYS A 182 -0.52 -25.07 -12.19
N ILE A 183 -1.55 -24.92 -13.03
CA ILE A 183 -2.37 -23.70 -13.12
C ILE A 183 -3.84 -24.05 -12.87
N ASP A 184 -4.56 -23.15 -12.18
CA ASP A 184 -6.00 -23.25 -12.01
C ASP A 184 -6.71 -21.90 -12.01
N LEU A 185 -7.97 -21.92 -12.47
CA LEU A 185 -8.92 -20.81 -12.45
C LEU A 185 -10.13 -21.24 -11.62
N LYS A 186 -10.44 -20.49 -10.56
CA LYS A 186 -11.46 -20.86 -9.57
C LYS A 186 -12.63 -19.89 -9.56
N SER A 187 -13.83 -20.41 -9.42
CA SER A 187 -15.07 -19.65 -9.24
C SER A 187 -15.19 -19.05 -7.82
N GLU A 188 -16.32 -18.43 -7.52
CA GLU A 188 -16.65 -18.00 -6.14
C GLU A 188 -16.94 -19.17 -5.20
N SER A 189 -17.55 -20.25 -5.71
CA SER A 189 -17.79 -21.49 -4.98
C SER A 189 -16.53 -22.32 -4.77
N GLY A 190 -15.40 -21.93 -5.38
CA GLY A 190 -14.14 -22.66 -5.34
C GLY A 190 -14.02 -23.75 -6.42
N ASP A 191 -15.00 -23.86 -7.30
CA ASP A 191 -14.97 -24.81 -8.41
C ASP A 191 -13.86 -24.44 -9.40
N SER A 192 -13.02 -25.41 -9.74
CA SER A 192 -11.99 -25.28 -10.77
C SER A 192 -12.65 -25.32 -12.16
N LEU A 193 -12.26 -24.41 -13.04
CA LEU A 193 -12.64 -24.45 -14.45
C LEU A 193 -12.21 -25.77 -15.09
N LEU A 194 -11.02 -26.27 -14.73
CA LEU A 194 -10.50 -27.53 -15.25
C LEU A 194 -11.34 -28.73 -14.80
N ASP A 195 -11.88 -28.70 -13.59
CA ASP A 195 -12.82 -29.73 -13.13
C ASP A 195 -14.14 -29.69 -13.90
N ILE A 196 -14.68 -28.49 -14.17
CA ILE A 196 -15.90 -28.32 -14.95
C ILE A 196 -15.71 -28.84 -16.38
N VAL A 197 -14.59 -28.50 -17.03
CA VAL A 197 -14.29 -28.99 -18.38
C VAL A 197 -14.06 -30.51 -18.37
N LYS A 198 -13.36 -31.04 -17.37
CA LYS A 198 -13.18 -32.49 -17.20
C LYS A 198 -14.53 -33.20 -17.04
N ALA A 199 -15.44 -32.66 -16.23
CA ALA A 199 -16.77 -33.21 -16.05
C ALA A 199 -17.58 -33.22 -17.35
N ALA A 200 -17.48 -32.16 -18.17
CA ALA A 200 -18.11 -32.11 -19.48
C ALA A 200 -17.52 -33.15 -20.46
N LEU A 201 -16.20 -33.37 -20.45
CA LEU A 201 -15.57 -34.40 -21.28
C LEU A 201 -15.96 -35.82 -20.85
N VAL A 202 -16.09 -36.06 -19.53
CA VAL A 202 -16.61 -37.32 -18.99
C VAL A 202 -18.05 -37.54 -19.45
N LEU A 203 -18.89 -36.50 -19.41
CA LEU A 203 -20.27 -36.57 -19.91
C LEU A 203 -20.33 -36.94 -21.40
N ILE A 204 -19.45 -36.36 -22.24
CA ILE A 204 -19.38 -36.67 -23.68
C ILE A 204 -18.90 -38.10 -23.91
N ARG A 205 -17.82 -38.50 -23.22
CA ARG A 205 -17.24 -39.84 -23.34
C ARG A 205 -18.24 -40.93 -22.97
N ASP A 206 -19.00 -40.69 -21.91
CA ASP A 206 -19.98 -41.62 -21.34
C ASP A 206 -21.39 -41.40 -21.92
N HIS A 207 -21.54 -40.52 -22.91
CA HIS A 207 -22.82 -40.27 -23.55
C HIS A 207 -23.30 -41.51 -24.31
N VAL A 208 -24.59 -41.78 -24.16
CA VAL A 208 -25.27 -42.91 -24.81
C VAL A 208 -26.40 -42.36 -25.68
N ASN A 209 -26.35 -42.64 -26.97
CA ASN A 209 -27.37 -42.26 -27.95
C ASN A 209 -28.25 -43.47 -28.27
N TYR A 210 -29.49 -43.47 -27.78
CA TYR A 210 -30.44 -44.61 -27.91
C TYR A 210 -29.87 -45.97 -27.44
N GLY A 211 -29.09 -45.97 -26.37
CA GLY A 211 -28.46 -47.18 -25.83
C GLY A 211 -27.10 -47.53 -26.44
N ALA A 212 -26.67 -46.85 -27.52
CA ALA A 212 -25.34 -47.02 -28.10
C ALA A 212 -24.35 -45.98 -27.54
N PRO A 213 -23.13 -46.39 -27.12
CA PRO A 213 -22.11 -45.45 -26.70
C PRO A 213 -21.66 -44.56 -27.87
N VAL A 214 -21.07 -43.42 -27.54
CA VAL A 214 -20.33 -42.60 -28.53
C VAL A 214 -19.20 -43.44 -29.19
N ASP A 215 -18.82 -43.08 -30.40
CA ASP A 215 -17.83 -43.84 -31.17
C ASP A 215 -16.47 -43.92 -30.45
N SER A 216 -15.72 -44.97 -30.75
CA SER A 216 -14.44 -45.25 -30.09
C SER A 216 -13.39 -44.16 -30.30
N ALA A 217 -13.42 -43.45 -31.44
CA ALA A 217 -12.46 -42.38 -31.70
C ALA A 217 -12.73 -41.18 -30.80
N THR A 218 -14.01 -40.82 -30.61
CA THR A 218 -14.44 -39.77 -29.67
C THR A 218 -14.09 -40.13 -28.22
N GLN A 219 -14.29 -41.38 -27.80
CA GLN A 219 -13.89 -41.82 -26.44
C GLN A 219 -12.39 -41.71 -26.21
N VAL A 220 -11.58 -42.12 -27.19
CA VAL A 220 -10.11 -42.00 -27.11
C VAL A 220 -9.69 -40.52 -27.05
N ALA A 221 -10.28 -39.66 -27.89
CA ALA A 221 -10.01 -38.24 -27.87
C ALA A 221 -10.36 -37.60 -26.51
N ALA A 222 -11.52 -37.93 -25.93
CA ALA A 222 -11.93 -37.46 -24.61
C ALA A 222 -10.95 -37.88 -23.51
N ASN A 223 -10.52 -39.16 -23.50
CA ASN A 223 -9.53 -39.65 -22.52
C ASN A 223 -8.17 -38.93 -22.64
N GLN A 224 -7.71 -38.66 -23.87
CA GLN A 224 -6.48 -37.90 -24.09
C GLN A 224 -6.59 -36.47 -23.55
N LEU A 225 -7.73 -35.81 -23.74
CA LEU A 225 -7.98 -34.46 -23.21
C LEU A 225 -8.06 -34.46 -21.68
N ILE A 226 -8.74 -35.43 -21.08
CA ILE A 226 -8.81 -35.59 -19.62
C ILE A 226 -7.40 -35.75 -19.03
N ALA A 227 -6.57 -36.61 -19.61
CA ALA A 227 -5.19 -36.81 -19.17
C ALA A 227 -4.35 -35.52 -19.25
N LYS A 228 -4.56 -34.70 -20.30
CA LYS A 228 -3.91 -33.39 -20.42
C LYS A 228 -4.39 -32.43 -19.32
N ILE A 229 -5.69 -32.40 -19.03
CA ILE A 229 -6.24 -31.55 -17.96
C ILE A 229 -5.67 -31.94 -16.59
N ASP A 230 -5.59 -33.23 -16.29
CA ASP A 230 -5.01 -33.73 -15.02
C ASP A 230 -3.52 -33.37 -14.87
N GLY A 231 -2.80 -33.27 -15.99
CA GLY A 231 -1.43 -32.76 -16.03
C GLY A 231 -1.30 -31.26 -15.73
N MET A 232 -2.31 -30.45 -16.11
CA MET A 232 -2.28 -28.99 -15.98
C MET A 232 -2.79 -28.47 -14.64
N LYS A 233 -3.72 -29.18 -13.99
CA LYS A 233 -4.48 -28.68 -12.84
C LYS A 233 -3.65 -28.53 -11.56
N ALA A 234 -3.67 -27.33 -10.97
CA ALA A 234 -3.02 -26.98 -9.70
C ALA A 234 -3.52 -27.77 -8.48
#